data_AF-A0A0B7ME14-F1
#
_entry.id   AF-A0A0B7ME14-F1
#
_cell.length_a   1.000
_cell.length_b   1.000
_cell.length_c   1.000
_cell.angle_alpha   90.00
_cell.angle_beta   90.00
_cell.angle_gamma   90.00
#
_symmetry.space_group_name_H-M   'P 1'
#
loop_
_entity.id
_entity.type
_entity.pdbx_description
1 polymer ?
#
loop_
_entity_poly.entity_id
_entity_poly.type
_entity_poly.pdbx_seq_one_letter_code
_entity_poly.pdbx_strand_id
1 'polypeptide(L)'
;MSAEQKESFKKLLPRKQRPPSADTIRHSSIGMELEPIKKLYIAVINKARRSKMLPTIDHYRVAAIDGTGIFRTQSRCCNACQEVHHQDGTTTYEHKIVTCQIVGGKPPIILGFEPIKPGEGETTASKRLVDWLYQVYNIC
;
A
#
# COMPACT_ATOMS: atom_id res chain seq x y z
N MET A 1 12.76 -6.87 13.78
CA MET A 1 11.63 -6.22 14.48
C MET A 1 12.11 -5.73 15.84
N SER A 2 11.99 -4.42 16.10
CA SER A 2 12.24 -3.84 17.43
C SER A 2 11.25 -4.40 18.46
N ALA A 3 11.58 -4.29 19.75
CA ALA A 3 10.72 -4.78 20.84
C ALA A 3 9.31 -4.15 20.81
N GLU A 4 9.24 -2.88 20.40
CA GLU A 4 8.00 -2.09 20.29
C GLU A 4 7.08 -2.60 19.16
N GLN A 5 7.64 -2.98 18.01
CA GLN A 5 6.89 -3.56 16.89
C GLN A 5 6.26 -4.91 17.26
N LYS A 6 6.97 -5.74 18.05
CA LYS A 6 6.45 -7.03 18.52
C LYS A 6 5.24 -6.86 19.44
N GLU A 7 5.25 -5.83 20.28
CA GLU A 7 4.18 -5.57 21.23
C GLU A 7 2.92 -5.01 20.55
N SER A 8 3.08 -4.13 19.54
CA SER A 8 1.96 -3.68 18.72
C SER A 8 1.31 -4.83 17.94
N PHE A 9 2.11 -5.77 17.43
CA PHE A 9 1.60 -6.89 16.64
C PHE A 9 0.76 -7.87 17.48
N LYS A 10 1.13 -8.10 18.75
CA LYS A 10 0.32 -8.90 19.68
C LYS A 10 -1.08 -8.33 19.90
N LYS A 11 -1.24 -7.00 19.87
CA LYS A 11 -2.55 -6.33 20.05
C LYS A 11 -3.50 -6.56 18.89
N LEU A 12 -3.00 -6.94 17.71
CA LEU A 12 -3.81 -7.26 16.53
C LEU A 12 -4.36 -8.69 16.55
N LEU A 13 -3.82 -9.56 17.39
CA LEU A 13 -4.23 -10.96 17.47
C LEU A 13 -5.26 -11.16 18.58
N PRO A 14 -6.26 -12.03 18.37
CA PRO A 14 -7.15 -12.50 19.43
C PRO A 14 -6.37 -12.95 20.67
N ARG A 15 -6.93 -12.70 21.86
CA ARG A 15 -6.34 -13.14 23.13
C ARG A 15 -6.01 -14.64 23.07
N LYS A 16 -4.82 -15.00 23.54
CA LYS A 16 -4.24 -16.36 23.56
C LYS A 16 -3.77 -16.93 22.21
N GLN A 17 -3.83 -16.19 21.10
CA GLN A 17 -3.15 -16.62 19.87
C GLN A 17 -1.67 -16.23 19.87
N ARG A 18 -0.83 -17.13 19.37
CA ARG A 18 0.59 -16.85 19.11
C ARG A 18 0.72 -16.23 17.71
N PRO A 19 1.58 -15.24 17.49
CA PRO A 19 1.85 -14.73 16.16
C PRO A 19 2.44 -15.84 15.28
N PRO A 20 2.09 -15.90 13.99
CA PRO A 20 2.73 -16.81 13.06
C PRO A 20 4.23 -16.50 12.95
N SER A 21 5.04 -17.53 12.67
CA SER A 21 6.46 -17.32 12.42
C SER A 21 6.67 -16.57 11.09
N ALA A 22 7.86 -15.98 10.91
CA ALA A 22 8.22 -15.36 9.63
C ALA A 22 8.10 -16.35 8.46
N ASP A 23 8.48 -17.62 8.68
CA ASP A 23 8.36 -18.68 7.68
C ASP A 23 6.90 -19.01 7.38
N THR A 24 6.03 -19.03 8.39
CA THR A 24 4.60 -19.23 8.17
C THR A 24 4.01 -18.10 7.33
N ILE A 25 4.33 -16.84 7.64
CA ILE A 25 3.89 -15.68 6.85
C ILE A 25 4.41 -15.78 5.41
N ARG A 26 5.69 -16.13 5.24
CA ARG A 26 6.30 -16.28 3.91
C ARG A 26 5.59 -17.37 3.12
N HIS A 27 5.44 -18.56 3.68
CA HIS A 27 4.78 -19.68 3.00
C HIS A 27 3.32 -19.39 2.70
N SER A 28 2.58 -18.74 3.61
CA SER A 28 1.19 -18.36 3.34
C SER A 28 1.07 -17.28 2.27
N SER A 29 2.10 -16.44 2.10
CA SER A 29 2.13 -15.39 1.07
C SER A 29 2.48 -15.95 -0.31
N ILE A 30 3.16 -17.10 -0.39
CA ILE A 30 3.48 -17.76 -1.66
C ILE A 30 2.19 -18.26 -2.29
N GLY A 31 1.90 -17.78 -3.50
CA GLY A 31 0.68 -18.18 -4.23
C GLY A 31 -0.59 -17.43 -3.81
N MET A 32 -0.49 -16.38 -2.98
CA MET A 32 -1.65 -15.53 -2.70
C MET A 32 -2.17 -14.85 -3.97
N GLU A 33 -3.45 -15.04 -4.25
CA GLU A 33 -4.14 -14.29 -5.28
C GLU A 33 -4.43 -12.87 -4.81
N LEU A 34 -4.06 -11.89 -5.65
CA LEU A 34 -4.24 -10.48 -5.32
C LEU A 34 -5.68 -10.01 -5.49
N GLU A 35 -6.45 -10.62 -6.39
CA GLU A 35 -7.80 -10.15 -6.72
C GLU A 35 -8.80 -10.21 -5.55
N PRO A 36 -8.87 -11.30 -4.75
CA PRO A 36 -9.71 -11.32 -3.56
C PRO A 36 -9.32 -10.23 -2.54
N ILE A 37 -8.02 -9.99 -2.35
CA ILE A 37 -7.50 -8.97 -1.43
C ILE A 37 -7.90 -7.57 -1.91
N LYS A 38 -7.76 -7.29 -3.22
CA LYS A 38 -8.21 -6.03 -3.83
C LYS A 38 -9.71 -5.83 -3.66
N LYS A 39 -10.53 -6.86 -3.89
CA LYS A 39 -11.99 -6.79 -3.71
C LYS A 39 -12.37 -6.47 -2.26
N LEU A 40 -11.72 -7.10 -1.29
CA LEU A 40 -11.93 -6.82 0.13
C LEU A 40 -11.56 -5.37 0.47
N TYR A 41 -10.41 -4.90 -0.02
CA TYR A 41 -9.96 -3.52 0.17
C TYR A 41 -10.96 -2.50 -0.39
N ILE A 42 -11.43 -2.70 -1.62
CA ILE A 42 -12.47 -1.86 -2.25
C ILE A 42 -13.77 -1.89 -1.45
N ALA A 43 -14.17 -3.06 -0.93
CA ALA A 43 -15.39 -3.19 -0.13
C ALA A 43 -15.32 -2.38 1.17
N VAL A 44 -14.16 -2.37 1.84
CA VAL A 44 -13.92 -1.55 3.05
C VAL A 44 -14.03 -0.07 2.73
N ILE A 45 -13.41 0.39 1.64
CA ILE A 45 -13.47 1.81 1.25
C ILE A 45 -14.89 2.22 0.86
N ASN A 46 -15.60 1.39 0.10
CA ASN A 46 -17.00 1.64 -0.24
C ASN A 46 -17.92 1.66 0.99
N LYS A 47 -17.64 0.84 2.00
CA LYS A 47 -18.33 0.91 3.29
C LYS A 47 -18.08 2.27 3.95
N ALA A 48 -16.83 2.72 4.04
CA ALA A 48 -16.48 4.02 4.61
C ALA A 48 -17.14 5.20 3.86
N ARG A 49 -17.18 5.15 2.51
CA ARG A 49 -17.88 6.12 1.65
C ARG A 49 -19.37 6.20 1.98
N ARG A 50 -20.07 5.05 1.98
CA ARG A 50 -21.52 4.98 2.26
C ARG A 50 -21.87 5.39 3.69
N SER A 51 -20.96 5.14 4.63
CA SER A 51 -21.10 5.56 6.02
C SER A 51 -20.68 7.02 6.27
N LYS A 52 -20.40 7.82 5.22
CA LYS A 52 -20.00 9.24 5.32
C LYS A 52 -18.79 9.49 6.22
N MET A 53 -17.85 8.54 6.27
CA MET A 53 -16.63 8.66 7.08
C MET A 53 -15.53 9.48 6.40
N LEU A 54 -15.69 9.82 5.10
CA LEU A 54 -14.68 10.60 4.39
C LEU A 54 -14.82 12.08 4.74
N PRO A 55 -13.76 12.74 5.27
CA PRO A 55 -13.80 14.16 5.57
C PRO A 55 -13.93 15.02 4.31
N THR A 56 -14.35 16.26 4.52
CA THR A 56 -14.42 17.30 3.48
C THR A 56 -13.71 18.56 3.94
N ILE A 57 -13.05 19.24 3.02
CA ILE A 57 -12.47 20.58 3.22
C ILE A 57 -13.29 21.53 2.34
N ASP A 58 -13.94 22.52 2.94
CA ASP A 58 -14.79 23.50 2.23
C ASP A 58 -15.77 22.83 1.24
N HIS A 59 -16.45 21.79 1.70
CA HIS A 59 -17.40 20.97 0.92
C HIS A 59 -16.79 20.09 -0.19
N TYR A 60 -15.47 20.15 -0.41
CA TYR A 60 -14.76 19.28 -1.35
C TYR A 60 -14.21 18.03 -0.68
N ARG A 61 -14.21 16.92 -1.42
CA ARG A 61 -13.40 15.75 -1.08
C ARG A 61 -12.02 15.95 -1.68
N VAL A 62 -11.02 16.08 -0.82
CA VAL A 62 -9.63 16.32 -1.23
C VAL A 62 -8.83 15.05 -0.97
N ALA A 63 -8.02 14.65 -1.95
CA ALA A 63 -7.07 13.57 -1.83
C ALA A 63 -5.69 14.03 -2.27
N ALA A 64 -4.65 13.57 -1.58
CA ALA A 64 -3.27 13.76 -1.95
C ALA A 64 -2.74 12.50 -2.64
N ILE A 65 -1.92 12.69 -3.68
CA ILE A 65 -1.19 11.62 -4.34
C ILE A 65 0.30 11.86 -4.11
N ASP A 66 0.98 10.87 -3.54
CA ASP A 66 2.42 10.98 -3.24
C ASP A 66 3.15 9.65 -3.40
N GLY A 67 4.42 9.73 -3.79
CA GLY A 67 5.33 8.61 -4.00
C GLY A 67 6.02 8.19 -2.71
N THR A 68 6.15 6.88 -2.48
CA THR A 68 6.90 6.38 -1.32
C THR A 68 7.57 5.03 -1.60
N GLY A 69 8.72 4.79 -0.99
CA GLY A 69 9.43 3.52 -1.02
C GLY A 69 8.85 2.54 0.00
N ILE A 70 8.51 1.32 -0.42
CA ILE A 70 7.91 0.29 0.45
C ILE A 70 8.87 -0.82 0.84
N PHE A 71 9.83 -1.16 -0.03
CA PHE A 71 10.83 -2.19 0.22
C PHE A 71 12.16 -1.77 -0.37
N ARG A 72 13.25 -1.99 0.37
CA ARG A 72 14.62 -1.81 -0.10
C ARG A 72 15.50 -2.90 0.48
N THR A 73 16.29 -3.54 -0.36
CA THR A 73 17.20 -4.63 0.04
C THR A 73 18.43 -4.69 -0.85
N GLN A 74 19.53 -5.23 -0.33
CA GLN A 74 20.73 -5.55 -1.12
C GLN A 74 20.80 -7.04 -1.51
N SER A 75 19.92 -7.88 -0.94
CA SER A 75 20.08 -9.35 -0.98
C SER A 75 19.10 -10.08 -1.90
N ARG A 76 18.00 -9.44 -2.31
CA ARG A 76 16.95 -10.08 -3.12
C ARG A 76 16.46 -9.11 -4.19
N CYS A 77 16.26 -9.60 -5.41
CA CYS A 77 15.69 -8.83 -6.51
C CYS A 77 14.55 -9.62 -7.17
N CYS A 78 13.66 -8.90 -7.83
CA CYS A 78 12.65 -9.45 -8.73
C CYS A 78 12.55 -8.56 -9.97
N ASN A 79 11.82 -9.03 -10.99
CA ASN A 79 11.63 -8.30 -12.25
C ASN A 79 10.92 -6.94 -12.11
N ALA A 80 10.29 -6.67 -10.97
CA ALA A 80 9.61 -5.41 -10.69
C ALA A 80 10.43 -4.48 -9.78
N CYS A 81 11.64 -4.87 -9.36
CA CYS A 81 12.53 -4.01 -8.59
C CYS A 81 13.12 -2.89 -9.45
N GLN A 82 13.28 -1.71 -8.87
CA GLN A 82 14.16 -0.67 -9.38
C GLN A 82 15.55 -0.87 -8.80
N GLU A 83 16.58 -0.76 -9.64
CA GLU A 83 17.97 -0.92 -9.23
C GLU A 83 18.60 0.45 -8.97
N VAL A 84 19.27 0.58 -7.84
CA VAL A 84 20.04 1.77 -7.47
C VAL A 84 21.48 1.34 -7.21
N HIS A 85 22.39 1.78 -8.07
CA HIS A 85 23.82 1.58 -7.89
C HIS A 85 24.40 2.73 -7.06
N HIS A 86 25.09 2.36 -5.98
CA HIS A 86 25.70 3.30 -5.04
C HIS A 86 27.16 3.55 -5.41
N GLN A 87 27.71 4.67 -4.94
CA GLN A 87 29.11 5.04 -5.19
C GLN A 87 30.11 4.06 -4.55
N ASP A 88 29.70 3.36 -3.50
CA ASP A 88 30.50 2.32 -2.82
C ASP A 88 30.51 0.98 -3.58
N GLY A 89 29.91 0.91 -4.76
CA GLY A 89 29.81 -0.28 -5.59
C GLY A 89 28.69 -1.24 -5.20
N THR A 90 27.92 -0.95 -4.14
CA THR A 90 26.76 -1.76 -3.76
C THR A 90 25.56 -1.45 -4.65
N THR A 91 24.64 -2.42 -4.78
CA THR A 91 23.36 -2.23 -5.47
C THR A 91 22.21 -2.50 -4.50
N THR A 92 21.23 -1.60 -4.46
CA THR A 92 19.98 -1.84 -3.74
C THR A 92 18.82 -1.99 -4.72
N TYR A 93 17.99 -2.98 -4.44
CA TYR A 93 16.73 -3.23 -5.13
C TYR A 93 15.60 -2.63 -4.33
N GLU A 94 14.80 -1.78 -4.96
CA GLU A 94 13.72 -1.05 -4.30
C GLU A 94 12.39 -1.19 -5.02
N HIS A 95 11.32 -1.16 -4.24
CA HIS A 95 9.96 -1.00 -4.75
C HIS A 95 9.40 0.31 -4.23
N LYS A 96 8.84 1.09 -5.14
CA LYS A 96 8.12 2.32 -4.84
C LYS A 96 6.67 2.19 -5.29
N ILE A 97 5.81 2.90 -4.61
CA ILE A 97 4.40 3.04 -4.97
C ILE A 97 4.03 4.51 -4.96
N VAL A 98 3.03 4.88 -5.72
CA VAL A 98 2.25 6.10 -5.45
C VAL A 98 1.01 5.70 -4.67
N THR A 99 0.62 6.51 -3.69
CA THR A 99 -0.60 6.30 -2.90
C THR A 99 -1.55 7.45 -3.10
N CYS A 100 -2.86 7.21 -3.06
CA CYS A 100 -3.88 8.25 -3.07
C CYS A 100 -4.63 8.19 -1.73
N GLN A 101 -4.55 9.25 -0.93
CA GLN A 101 -5.12 9.29 0.42
C GLN A 101 -6.03 10.49 0.60
N ILE A 102 -7.18 10.30 1.25
CA ILE A 102 -8.04 11.41 1.67
C ILE A 102 -7.32 12.28 2.72
N VAL A 103 -7.43 13.61 2.55
CA VAL A 103 -6.88 14.61 3.47
C VAL A 103 -7.99 15.45 4.09
N GLY A 104 -7.69 16.15 5.19
CA GLY A 104 -8.64 17.05 5.85
C GLY A 104 -9.38 16.48 7.07
N GLY A 105 -8.98 15.30 7.58
CA GLY A 105 -9.56 14.75 8.80
C GLY A 105 -9.20 13.30 9.05
N LYS A 106 -9.82 12.70 10.08
CA LYS A 106 -9.68 11.27 10.41
C LYS A 106 -10.98 10.52 10.05
N PRO A 107 -10.89 9.24 9.64
CA PRO A 107 -9.66 8.48 9.44
C PRO A 107 -8.93 8.82 8.12
N PRO A 108 -7.58 8.75 8.08
CA PRO A 108 -6.80 8.95 6.86
C PRO A 108 -6.90 7.72 5.95
N ILE A 109 -7.96 7.65 5.16
CA ILE A 109 -8.23 6.50 4.28
C ILE A 109 -7.39 6.61 3.01
N ILE A 110 -6.57 5.60 2.77
CA ILE A 110 -5.91 5.38 1.47
C ILE A 110 -6.97 4.79 0.54
N LEU A 111 -7.23 5.46 -0.58
CA LEU A 111 -8.19 5.06 -1.61
C LEU A 111 -7.64 4.01 -2.57
N GLY A 112 -6.33 4.05 -2.79
CA GLY A 112 -5.61 3.10 -3.63
C GLY A 112 -4.12 3.40 -3.63
N PHE A 113 -3.37 2.48 -4.20
CA PHE A 113 -1.94 2.63 -4.46
C PHE A 113 -1.59 1.93 -5.77
N GLU A 114 -0.51 2.38 -6.40
CA GLU A 114 -0.04 1.81 -7.65
C GLU A 114 1.49 1.67 -7.63
N PRO A 115 2.06 0.51 -7.99
CA PRO A 115 3.49 0.35 -8.13
C PRO A 115 4.09 1.29 -9.18
N ILE A 116 5.24 1.87 -8.88
CA ILE A 116 6.08 2.56 -9.85
C ILE A 116 6.99 1.50 -10.49
N LYS A 117 6.73 1.17 -11.75
CA LYS A 117 7.47 0.10 -12.44
C LYS A 117 8.90 0.56 -12.81
N PRO A 118 9.82 -0.37 -13.10
CA PRO A 118 11.14 -0.01 -13.59
C PRO A 118 11.04 0.89 -14.83
N GLY A 119 11.76 2.01 -14.81
CA GLY A 119 11.73 3.02 -15.88
C GLY A 119 10.55 4.01 -15.83
N GLU A 120 9.60 3.84 -14.92
CA GLU A 120 8.51 4.80 -14.71
C GLU A 120 8.89 5.87 -13.67
N GLY A 121 8.41 7.09 -13.89
CA GLY A 121 8.37 8.14 -12.87
C GLY A 121 7.04 8.13 -12.10
N GLU A 122 6.98 8.87 -10.98
CA GLU A 122 5.80 8.99 -10.13
C GLU A 122 4.56 9.42 -10.91
N THR A 123 4.67 10.44 -11.77
CA THR A 123 3.53 10.96 -12.56
C THR A 123 2.89 9.89 -13.45
N THR A 124 3.68 9.00 -14.03
CA THR A 124 3.16 7.91 -14.88
C THR A 124 2.34 6.92 -14.06
N ALA A 125 2.85 6.53 -12.89
CA ALA A 125 2.13 5.66 -11.97
C ALA A 125 0.89 6.35 -11.39
N SER A 126 0.96 7.66 -11.08
CA SER A 126 -0.16 8.45 -10.56
C SER A 126 -1.31 8.54 -11.56
N LYS A 127 -1.04 8.73 -12.85
CA LYS A 127 -2.09 8.73 -13.88
C LYS A 127 -2.82 7.39 -13.93
N ARG A 128 -2.07 6.28 -13.95
CA ARG A 128 -2.63 4.92 -13.89
C ARG A 128 -3.46 4.70 -12.63
N LEU A 129 -3.01 5.21 -11.49
CA LEU A 129 -3.78 5.15 -10.24
C LEU A 129 -5.09 5.94 -10.35
N VAL A 130 -5.07 7.17 -10.87
CA VAL A 130 -6.28 7.98 -11.04
C VAL A 130 -7.28 7.32 -11.99
N ASP A 131 -6.82 6.77 -13.10
CA ASP A 131 -7.67 6.04 -14.06
C ASP A 131 -8.35 4.84 -13.39
N TRP A 132 -7.58 4.06 -12.61
CA TRP A 132 -8.12 2.93 -11.85
C TRP A 132 -9.12 3.38 -10.78
N LEU A 133 -8.81 4.43 -10.02
CA LEU A 133 -9.71 4.99 -9.00
C LEU A 133 -11.05 5.43 -9.62
N TYR A 134 -10.99 6.07 -10.79
CA TYR A 134 -12.18 6.47 -11.54
C TYR A 134 -13.01 5.24 -11.92
N GLN A 135 -12.40 4.21 -12.49
CA GLN A 135 -13.11 2.97 -12.86
C GLN A 135 -13.72 2.28 -11.64
N VAL A 136 -13.00 2.19 -10.52
CA VAL A 136 -13.46 1.44 -9.34
C VAL A 136 -14.55 2.17 -8.55
N TYR A 137 -14.45 3.50 -8.44
CA TYR A 137 -15.32 4.28 -7.56
C TYR A 137 -16.41 5.08 -8.28
N ASN A 138 -16.32 5.21 -9.61
CA ASN A 138 -17.28 5.94 -10.44
C ASN A 138 -18.23 5.02 -11.23
N ILE A 139 -18.05 3.69 -11.16
CA ILE A 139 -19.08 2.73 -11.56
C ILE A 139 -20.01 2.52 -10.36
N CYS A 140 -21.03 3.35 -10.27
CA CYS A 140 -22.25 3.17 -9.46
C CYS A 140 -23.43 3.68 -10.30
#